data_AF-A0A024THR6-F1
#
_entry.id   AF-A0A024THR6-F1
#
_cell.length_a   1.000
_cell.length_b   1.000
_cell.length_c   1.000
_cell.angle_alpha   90.00
_cell.angle_beta   90.00
_cell.angle_gamma   90.00
#
_symmetry.space_group_name_H-M   'P 1'
#
loop_
_entity.id
_entity.type
_entity.pdbx_description
1 polymer ?
#
loop_
_entity_poly.entity_id
_entity_poly.type
_entity_poly.pdbx_seq_one_letter_code
_entity_poly.pdbx_strand_id
1 'polypeptide(L)'
;MRNTFVALAAVAAVSAAQCELGCITTREPVCGSNNKTYSNACYLKVDACTTKEEITVAKQGECACSNMCTMEYAPVCGSDGVTYGNKCSLQTAQCKDGLIKLAKDGECSGACNTVCTKEYKPVCASDGKTYGNECEFKNAACKTPTLTKVSDGECPSSGKTTTAPNVTSAMATTISVPTTTVKSSAMSMALSAFVAFVALVAA
;
A
#
# COMPACT_ATOMS: atom_id res chain seq x y z
N MET A 1 35.73 9.80 35.28
CA MET A 1 34.31 9.85 34.88
C MET A 1 34.06 11.10 34.06
N ARG A 2 33.97 10.99 32.74
CA ARG A 2 33.30 12.00 31.92
C ARG A 2 32.83 11.31 30.64
N ASN A 3 31.53 11.02 30.65
CA ASN A 3 30.82 10.26 29.65
C ASN A 3 30.99 10.84 28.26
N THR A 4 31.26 9.94 27.33
CA THR A 4 31.08 10.06 25.89
C THR A 4 29.61 10.38 25.57
N PHE A 5 29.34 11.60 25.08
CA PHE A 5 28.08 11.89 24.44
C PHE A 5 28.13 11.31 23.02
N VAL A 6 27.46 10.17 22.84
CA VAL A 6 27.13 9.64 21.52
C VAL A 6 26.17 10.63 20.87
N ALA A 7 26.62 11.31 19.81
CA ALA A 7 25.76 12.14 18.99
C ALA A 7 24.75 11.22 18.28
N LEU A 8 23.51 11.17 18.80
CA LEU A 8 22.39 10.62 18.05
C LEU A 8 22.20 11.46 16.80
N ALA A 9 22.40 10.85 15.63
CA ALA A 9 21.96 11.40 14.36
C ALA A 9 20.43 11.51 14.40
N ALA A 10 19.93 12.73 14.65
CA ALA A 10 18.53 13.04 14.47
C ALA A 10 18.23 13.00 12.97
N VAL A 11 17.60 11.93 12.49
CA VAL A 11 16.95 11.94 11.18
C VAL A 11 15.78 12.91 11.31
N ALA A 12 15.99 14.16 10.90
CA ALA A 12 14.98 15.20 10.99
C ALA A 12 13.77 14.80 10.13
N ALA A 13 12.65 14.48 10.77
CA ALA A 13 11.37 14.40 10.09
C ALA A 13 11.04 15.79 9.56
N VAL A 14 11.18 15.99 8.25
CA VAL A 14 10.82 17.25 7.57
C VAL A 14 9.37 17.59 7.95
N SER A 15 9.20 18.68 8.68
CA SER A 15 7.90 19.20 9.14
C SER A 15 7.34 20.15 8.09
N ALA A 16 6.01 20.26 7.96
CA ALA A 16 5.36 21.12 6.96
C ALA A 16 5.79 22.60 7.04
N ALA A 17 6.29 23.04 8.20
CA ALA A 17 6.81 24.39 8.44
C ALA A 17 8.10 24.71 7.63
N GLN A 18 8.80 23.71 7.11
CA GLN A 18 10.03 23.91 6.31
C GLN A 18 9.74 24.19 4.83
N CYS A 19 8.49 24.04 4.39
CA CYS A 19 8.07 24.24 3.00
C CYS A 19 7.42 25.61 2.77
N GLU A 20 7.46 26.49 3.77
CA GLU A 20 6.89 27.84 3.70
C GLU A 20 7.77 28.73 2.81
N LEU A 21 7.51 28.64 1.50
CA LEU A 21 7.99 29.59 0.52
C LEU A 21 6.97 30.73 0.42
N GLY A 22 7.44 31.98 0.60
CA GLY A 22 6.65 33.17 0.30
C GLY A 22 6.39 33.27 -1.21
N CYS A 23 5.37 32.57 -1.70
CA CYS A 23 5.02 32.58 -3.12
C CYS A 23 4.26 33.86 -3.47
N ILE A 24 4.73 34.54 -4.52
CA ILE A 24 3.96 35.60 -5.16
C ILE A 24 2.71 35.00 -5.82
N THR A 25 1.64 35.79 -5.90
CA THR A 25 0.36 35.38 -6.52
C THR A 25 0.32 35.58 -8.03
N THR A 26 1.45 35.94 -8.66
CA THR A 26 1.58 36.08 -10.12
C THR A 26 1.21 34.75 -10.79
N ARG A 27 0.30 34.81 -11.77
CA ARG A 27 -0.18 33.64 -12.51
C ARG A 27 0.67 33.42 -13.77
N GLU A 28 1.65 32.53 -13.65
CA GLU A 28 2.52 32.05 -14.74
C GLU A 28 2.49 30.52 -14.69
N PRO A 29 1.44 29.88 -15.22
CA PRO A 29 1.15 28.50 -14.92
C PRO A 29 2.24 27.56 -15.44
N VAL A 30 2.49 26.49 -14.68
CA VAL A 30 3.39 25.40 -15.07
C VAL A 30 2.69 24.07 -14.88
N CYS A 31 2.99 23.13 -15.78
CA CYS A 31 2.57 21.75 -15.65
C CYS A 31 3.66 20.96 -14.93
N GLY A 32 3.31 20.34 -13.81
CA GLY A 32 4.22 19.46 -13.07
C GLY A 32 4.38 18.08 -13.73
N SER A 33 5.46 17.38 -13.40
CA SER A 33 5.71 15.97 -13.78
C SER A 33 4.66 14.99 -13.25
N ASN A 34 3.88 15.41 -12.24
CA ASN A 34 2.71 14.72 -11.71
C ASN A 34 1.41 15.07 -12.46
N ASN A 35 1.48 15.75 -13.61
CA ASN A 35 0.35 16.24 -14.39
C ASN A 35 -0.59 17.22 -13.66
N LYS A 36 -0.14 17.83 -12.56
CA LYS A 36 -0.88 18.88 -11.87
C LYS A 36 -0.48 20.25 -12.42
N THR A 37 -1.46 21.11 -12.67
CA THR A 37 -1.22 22.51 -13.04
C THR A 37 -1.01 23.33 -11.78
N TYR A 38 0.07 24.10 -11.73
CA TYR A 38 0.38 25.03 -10.65
C TYR A 38 0.27 26.47 -11.13
N SER A 39 -0.24 27.36 -10.27
CA SER A 39 -0.38 28.79 -10.59
C SER A 39 0.93 29.45 -11.00
N ASN A 40 2.04 28.98 -10.43
CA ASN A 40 3.40 29.29 -10.83
C ASN A 40 4.38 28.24 -10.28
N ALA A 41 5.64 28.33 -10.70
CA ALA A 41 6.70 27.41 -10.28
C ALA A 41 6.98 27.43 -8.76
N CYS A 42 6.65 28.51 -8.03
CA CYS A 42 6.81 28.54 -6.58
C CYS A 42 5.82 27.58 -5.90
N TYR A 43 4.54 27.63 -6.29
CA TYR A 43 3.53 26.71 -5.74
C TYR A 43 3.81 25.24 -6.07
N LEU A 44 4.45 24.95 -7.21
CA LEU A 44 4.93 23.59 -7.52
C LEU A 44 5.97 23.11 -6.50
N LYS A 45 6.96 23.96 -6.18
CA LYS A 45 8.02 23.63 -5.21
C LYS A 45 7.48 23.44 -3.79
N VAL A 46 6.49 24.26 -3.40
CA VAL A 46 5.79 24.07 -2.12
C VAL A 46 5.18 22.69 -2.07
N ASP A 47 4.43 22.30 -3.11
CA ASP A 47 3.76 20.99 -3.16
C ASP A 47 4.76 19.83 -3.12
N ALA A 48 5.84 19.90 -3.92
CA ALA A 48 6.94 18.93 -3.92
C ALA A 48 7.54 18.76 -2.52
N CYS A 49 7.80 19.87 -1.83
CA CYS A 49 8.32 19.86 -0.47
C CYS A 49 7.32 19.26 0.53
N THR A 50 6.04 19.67 0.47
CA THR A 50 5.03 19.23 1.43
C THR A 50 4.66 17.75 1.28
N THR A 51 4.61 17.26 0.05
CA THR A 51 4.29 15.86 -0.28
C THR A 51 5.52 14.95 -0.19
N LYS A 52 6.73 15.54 -0.19
CA LYS A 52 8.01 14.82 -0.29
C LYS A 52 8.11 13.99 -1.58
N GLU A 53 7.42 14.43 -2.62
CA GLU A 53 7.48 13.84 -3.96
C GLU A 53 8.45 14.62 -4.86
N GLU A 54 9.07 13.94 -5.82
CA GLU A 54 9.90 14.57 -6.84
C GLU A 54 9.01 15.13 -7.96
N ILE A 55 8.58 16.38 -7.80
CA ILE A 55 7.75 17.09 -8.78
C ILE A 55 8.63 18.14 -9.50
N THR A 56 8.76 18.00 -10.81
CA THR A 56 9.52 18.93 -11.68
C THR A 56 8.58 19.63 -12.65
N VAL A 57 9.02 20.72 -13.28
CA VAL A 57 8.24 21.34 -14.37
C VAL A 57 8.37 20.46 -15.61
N ALA A 58 7.28 19.84 -16.03
CA ALA A 58 7.20 19.09 -17.28
C ALA A 58 7.07 20.01 -18.49
N LYS A 59 6.28 21.10 -18.38
CA LYS A 59 6.06 22.08 -19.44
C LYS A 59 5.62 23.43 -18.88
N GLN A 60 5.92 24.52 -19.60
CA GLN A 60 5.31 25.83 -19.38
C GLN A 60 3.83 25.85 -19.79
N GLY A 61 3.03 26.61 -19.05
CA GLY A 61 1.58 26.67 -19.20
C GLY A 61 0.85 25.62 -18.37
N GLU A 62 -0.47 25.60 -18.51
CA GLU A 62 -1.32 24.58 -17.88
C GLU A 62 -1.05 23.20 -18.49
N CYS A 63 -1.32 22.14 -17.74
CA CYS A 63 -1.20 20.78 -18.25
C CYS A 63 -2.17 20.60 -19.42
N ALA A 64 -1.61 20.39 -20.61
CA ALA A 64 -2.37 20.02 -21.79
C ALA A 64 -2.54 18.51 -21.77
N CYS A 65 -3.68 18.04 -21.28
CA CYS A 65 -3.99 16.63 -21.29
C CYS A 65 -4.21 16.18 -22.74
N SER A 66 -3.26 15.42 -23.26
CA SER A 66 -3.43 14.79 -24.57
C SER A 66 -4.56 13.79 -24.47
N ASN A 67 -5.62 13.98 -25.27
CA ASN A 67 -6.74 13.04 -25.39
C ASN A 67 -6.52 12.07 -26.58
N MET A 68 -5.31 12.07 -27.16
CA MET A 68 -4.97 11.18 -28.28
C MET A 68 -4.56 9.81 -27.73
N CYS A 69 -5.55 8.94 -27.56
CA CYS A 69 -5.34 7.54 -27.21
C CYS A 69 -5.70 6.64 -28.38
N THR A 70 -5.00 5.51 -28.50
CA THR A 70 -5.46 4.43 -29.37
C THR A 70 -6.76 3.85 -28.81
N MET A 71 -7.56 3.22 -29.69
CA MET A 71 -8.78 2.50 -29.30
C MET A 71 -8.48 1.04 -28.92
N GLU A 72 -7.22 0.71 -28.64
CA GLU A 72 -6.84 -0.61 -28.14
C GLU A 72 -7.47 -0.84 -26.77
N TYR A 73 -8.16 -1.97 -26.62
CA TYR A 73 -8.85 -2.31 -25.38
C TYR A 73 -7.93 -3.14 -24.48
N ALA A 74 -7.40 -2.48 -23.45
CA ALA A 74 -6.53 -3.07 -22.43
C ALA A 74 -6.91 -2.44 -21.07
N PRO A 75 -8.06 -2.80 -20.51
CA PRO A 75 -8.73 -2.01 -19.49
C PRO A 75 -7.92 -1.94 -18.20
N VAL A 76 -8.07 -0.83 -17.49
CA VAL A 76 -7.50 -0.59 -16.16
C VAL A 76 -8.55 0.03 -15.25
N CYS A 77 -8.47 -0.25 -13.96
CA CYS A 77 -9.35 0.32 -12.95
C CYS A 77 -8.68 1.51 -12.26
N GLY A 78 -9.34 2.67 -12.26
CA GLY A 78 -8.90 3.82 -11.48
C GLY A 78 -9.31 3.72 -10.01
N SER A 79 -8.62 4.49 -9.15
CA SER A 79 -8.95 4.61 -7.72
C SER A 79 -10.30 5.30 -7.46
N ASP A 80 -10.86 5.92 -8.49
CA ASP A 80 -12.21 6.48 -8.57
C ASP A 80 -13.28 5.42 -8.88
N GLY A 81 -12.89 4.15 -9.08
CA GLY A 81 -13.79 3.05 -9.43
C GLY A 81 -14.27 3.07 -10.88
N VAL A 82 -13.65 3.90 -11.73
CA VAL A 82 -13.96 3.98 -13.17
C VAL A 82 -13.07 3.03 -13.95
N THR A 83 -13.68 2.29 -14.88
CA THR A 83 -12.94 1.49 -15.85
C THR A 83 -12.51 2.36 -17.02
N TYR A 84 -11.21 2.43 -17.24
CA TYR A 84 -10.60 3.12 -18.36
C TYR A 84 -10.25 2.10 -19.44
N GLY A 85 -10.61 2.38 -20.70
CA GLY A 85 -10.44 1.43 -21.81
C GLY A 85 -8.99 1.03 -22.08
N ASN A 86 -8.05 1.90 -21.72
CA ASN A 86 -6.63 1.60 -21.65
C ASN A 86 -5.87 2.57 -20.72
N LYS A 87 -4.58 2.28 -20.50
CA LYS A 87 -3.68 3.10 -19.67
C LYS A 87 -3.57 4.55 -20.15
N CYS A 88 -3.64 4.80 -21.46
CA CYS A 88 -3.64 6.17 -22.00
C CYS A 88 -4.88 6.92 -21.53
N SER A 89 -6.08 6.32 -21.64
CA SER A 89 -7.32 6.97 -21.19
C SER A 89 -7.34 7.22 -19.68
N LEU A 90 -6.73 6.34 -18.87
CA LEU A 90 -6.49 6.60 -17.45
C LEU A 90 -5.56 7.80 -17.27
N GLN A 91 -4.41 7.85 -17.94
CA GLN A 91 -3.47 8.97 -17.83
C GLN A 91 -4.08 10.32 -18.25
N THR A 92 -4.94 10.33 -19.27
CA THR A 92 -5.70 11.53 -19.65
C THR A 92 -6.62 12.00 -18.52
N ALA A 93 -7.25 11.08 -17.79
CA ALA A 93 -8.06 11.39 -16.63
C ALA A 93 -7.20 11.85 -15.44
N GLN A 94 -6.08 11.18 -15.17
CA GLN A 94 -5.10 11.59 -14.14
C GLN A 94 -4.54 12.99 -14.39
N CYS A 95 -4.39 13.37 -15.66
CA CYS A 95 -3.97 14.72 -16.01
C CYS A 95 -5.05 15.78 -15.70
N LYS A 96 -6.33 15.41 -15.80
CA LYS A 96 -7.44 16.31 -15.45
C LYS A 96 -7.68 16.34 -13.94
N ASP A 97 -7.51 15.19 -13.29
CA ASP A 97 -7.66 14.99 -11.86
C ASP A 97 -6.49 14.15 -11.31
N GLY A 98 -5.50 14.86 -10.75
CA GLY A 98 -4.28 14.26 -10.20
C GLY A 98 -4.51 13.37 -8.97
N LEU A 99 -5.73 13.28 -8.44
CA LEU A 99 -6.07 12.36 -7.35
C LEU A 99 -6.30 10.93 -7.85
N ILE A 100 -6.59 10.76 -9.14
CA ILE A 100 -6.86 9.44 -9.73
C ILE A 100 -5.54 8.65 -9.83
N LYS A 101 -5.52 7.46 -9.24
CA LYS A 101 -4.41 6.51 -9.30
C LYS A 101 -4.86 5.23 -10.01
N LEU A 102 -3.92 4.45 -10.53
CA LEU A 102 -4.21 3.09 -10.96
C LEU A 102 -4.53 2.23 -9.73
N ALA A 103 -5.73 1.64 -9.68
CA ALA A 103 -6.15 0.73 -8.63
C ALA A 103 -5.75 -0.72 -8.94
N LYS A 104 -6.03 -1.19 -10.15
CA LYS A 104 -5.63 -2.52 -10.64
C LYS A 104 -5.65 -2.59 -12.17
N ASP A 105 -4.93 -3.55 -12.73
CA ASP A 105 -5.10 -3.94 -14.12
C ASP A 105 -6.44 -4.67 -14.35
N GLY A 106 -6.97 -4.56 -15.56
CA GLY A 106 -8.30 -5.05 -15.92
C GLY A 106 -9.41 -4.06 -15.59
N GLU A 107 -10.64 -4.40 -15.98
CA GLU A 107 -11.81 -3.60 -15.63
C GLU A 107 -11.96 -3.47 -14.11
N CYS A 108 -12.50 -2.35 -13.66
CA CYS A 108 -13.05 -2.33 -12.32
C CYS A 108 -14.06 -3.46 -12.20
N SER A 109 -14.00 -4.20 -11.09
CA SER A 109 -15.00 -5.22 -10.79
C SER A 109 -16.36 -4.50 -10.73
N GLY A 110 -17.08 -4.56 -11.86
CA GLY A 110 -18.14 -3.61 -12.18
C GLY A 110 -19.17 -3.60 -11.08
N ALA A 111 -19.41 -2.42 -10.50
CA ALA A 111 -20.18 -2.20 -9.29
C ALA A 111 -19.93 -3.27 -8.21
N CYS A 112 -19.37 -2.89 -7.07
CA CYS A 112 -19.31 -3.75 -5.88
C CYS A 112 -20.71 -4.12 -5.30
N ASN A 113 -21.73 -4.11 -6.14
CA ASN A 113 -23.13 -4.36 -5.92
C ASN A 113 -23.67 -5.28 -7.04
N THR A 114 -22.98 -6.40 -7.26
CA THR A 114 -23.54 -7.49 -8.07
C THR A 114 -24.75 -8.05 -7.32
N VAL A 115 -25.85 -8.32 -8.02
CA VAL A 115 -27.03 -8.97 -7.42
C VAL A 115 -26.64 -10.40 -7.02
N CYS A 116 -26.71 -10.71 -5.72
CA CYS A 116 -26.36 -12.02 -5.19
C CYS A 116 -27.60 -12.90 -4.99
N THR A 117 -27.44 -14.19 -5.26
CA THR A 117 -28.40 -15.21 -4.82
C THR A 117 -28.37 -15.34 -3.29
N LYS A 118 -29.48 -15.76 -2.68
CA LYS A 118 -29.55 -16.04 -1.23
C LYS A 118 -29.13 -17.46 -0.85
N GLU A 119 -28.31 -18.12 -1.67
CA GLU A 119 -27.72 -19.41 -1.30
C GLU A 119 -26.77 -19.21 -0.12
N TYR A 120 -26.92 -20.02 0.93
CA TYR A 120 -26.06 -19.92 2.11
C TYR A 120 -24.86 -20.84 2.00
N LYS A 121 -23.70 -20.27 1.68
CA LYS A 121 -22.39 -20.93 1.56
C LYS A 121 -21.34 -20.01 2.21
N PRO A 122 -21.30 -19.95 3.56
CA PRO A 122 -20.68 -18.84 4.25
C PRO A 122 -19.18 -18.74 4.02
N VAL A 123 -18.65 -17.51 4.12
CA VAL A 123 -17.23 -17.19 3.99
C VAL A 123 -16.81 -16.32 5.18
N CYS A 124 -15.74 -16.70 5.87
CA CYS A 124 -15.12 -15.89 6.91
C CYS A 124 -14.07 -14.97 6.30
N ALA A 125 -14.13 -13.68 6.60
CA ALA A 125 -13.19 -12.69 6.08
C ALA A 125 -12.24 -12.14 7.16
N SER A 126 -11.24 -11.38 6.73
CA SER A 126 -10.19 -10.82 7.59
C SER A 126 -10.69 -9.76 8.59
N ASP A 127 -11.91 -9.25 8.41
CA ASP A 127 -12.59 -8.37 9.36
C ASP A 127 -13.36 -9.13 10.46
N GLY A 128 -13.24 -10.46 10.49
CA GLY A 128 -13.93 -11.32 11.46
C GLY A 128 -15.43 -11.47 11.19
N LYS A 129 -15.93 -11.02 10.03
CA LYS A 129 -17.34 -11.16 9.65
C LYS A 129 -17.56 -12.36 8.75
N THR A 130 -18.69 -13.04 8.99
CA THR A 130 -19.24 -14.06 8.10
C THR A 130 -20.09 -13.40 7.02
N TYR A 131 -19.78 -13.68 5.76
CA TYR A 131 -20.59 -13.32 4.60
C TYR A 131 -21.43 -14.51 4.17
N GLY A 132 -22.70 -14.30 3.77
CA GLY A 132 -23.64 -15.39 3.50
C GLY A 132 -23.24 -16.28 2.32
N ASN A 133 -22.49 -15.71 1.37
CA ASN A 133 -21.85 -16.45 0.28
C ASN A 133 -20.69 -15.68 -0.34
N GLU A 134 -19.98 -16.35 -1.27
CA GLU A 134 -18.87 -15.81 -2.03
C GLU A 134 -19.23 -14.53 -2.82
N CYS A 135 -20.47 -14.40 -3.31
CA CYS A 135 -20.91 -13.18 -4.01
C CYS A 135 -20.97 -11.98 -3.05
N GLU A 136 -21.59 -12.17 -1.88
CA GLU A 136 -21.67 -11.13 -0.84
C GLU A 136 -20.28 -10.72 -0.33
N PHE A 137 -19.38 -11.70 -0.12
CA PHE A 137 -17.99 -11.45 0.22
C PHE A 137 -17.27 -10.63 -0.86
N LYS A 138 -17.39 -11.01 -2.14
CA LYS A 138 -16.76 -10.29 -3.25
C LYS A 138 -17.27 -8.85 -3.40
N ASN A 139 -18.57 -8.63 -3.19
CA ASN A 139 -19.13 -7.28 -3.16
C ASN A 139 -18.53 -6.44 -2.03
N ALA A 140 -18.33 -7.01 -0.84
CA ALA A 140 -17.69 -6.30 0.26
C ALA A 140 -16.19 -6.07 0.03
N ALA A 141 -15.46 -7.09 -0.45
CA ALA A 141 -14.02 -7.01 -0.74
C ALA A 141 -13.73 -6.02 -1.88
N CYS A 142 -14.65 -5.89 -2.84
CA CYS A 142 -14.58 -4.87 -3.88
C CYS A 142 -14.62 -3.44 -3.31
N LYS A 143 -15.35 -3.20 -2.22
CA LYS A 143 -15.42 -1.88 -1.56
C LYS A 143 -14.25 -1.61 -0.61
N THR A 144 -13.61 -2.68 -0.13
CA THR A 144 -12.59 -2.63 0.91
C THR A 144 -11.35 -3.43 0.45
N PRO A 145 -10.36 -2.78 -0.18
CA PRO A 145 -9.18 -3.46 -0.76
C PRO A 145 -8.36 -4.31 0.23
N THR A 146 -8.48 -4.05 1.54
CA THR A 146 -7.79 -4.79 2.60
C THR A 146 -8.55 -6.02 3.09
N LEU A 147 -9.79 -6.22 2.64
CA LEU A 147 -10.62 -7.35 3.05
C LEU A 147 -10.24 -8.60 2.25
N THR A 148 -9.81 -9.65 2.95
CA THR A 148 -9.39 -10.92 2.35
C THR A 148 -10.20 -12.07 2.92
N LYS A 149 -10.27 -13.17 2.19
CA LYS A 149 -10.92 -14.40 2.65
C LYS A 149 -9.98 -15.12 3.61
N VAL A 150 -10.48 -15.46 4.81
CA VAL A 150 -9.74 -16.22 5.82
C VAL A 150 -10.03 -17.72 5.67
N SER A 151 -11.30 -18.09 5.57
CA SER A 151 -11.71 -19.48 5.40
C SER A 151 -13.10 -19.60 4.75
N ASP A 152 -13.38 -20.76 4.17
CA ASP A 152 -14.76 -21.19 3.94
C ASP A 152 -15.44 -21.50 5.29
N GLY A 153 -16.74 -21.23 5.40
CA GLY A 153 -17.50 -21.37 6.63
C GLY A 153 -17.71 -20.05 7.38
N GLU A 154 -18.40 -20.14 8.51
CA GLU A 154 -18.64 -19.00 9.40
C GLU A 154 -17.37 -18.65 10.18
N CYS A 155 -17.17 -17.37 10.49
CA CYS A 155 -16.14 -16.97 11.43
C CYS A 155 -16.41 -17.54 12.83
N PRO A 156 -15.36 -17.90 13.60
CA PRO A 156 -15.54 -18.33 14.97
C PRO A 156 -16.20 -17.21 15.78
N SER A 157 -17.38 -17.49 16.32
CA SER A 157 -18.12 -16.57 17.18
C SER A 157 -17.24 -16.14 18.35
N SER A 158 -16.80 -14.89 18.36
CA SER A 158 -16.22 -14.28 19.55
C SER A 158 -17.31 -14.16 20.61
N GLY A 159 -17.50 -15.22 21.40
CA GLY A 159 -18.37 -15.23 22.57
C GLY A 159 -19.80 -15.74 22.37
N LYS A 160 -19.96 -17.05 22.13
CA LYS A 160 -21.10 -17.78 22.72
C LYS A 160 -20.74 -19.24 22.97
N THR A 161 -20.22 -19.49 24.16
CA THR A 161 -20.13 -20.81 24.78
C THR A 161 -21.54 -21.38 24.88
N THR A 162 -21.93 -22.23 23.94
CA THR A 162 -23.08 -23.11 24.14
C THR A 162 -22.52 -24.36 24.80
N THR A 163 -22.83 -24.50 26.09
CA THR A 163 -22.54 -25.64 26.94
C THR A 163 -22.88 -26.94 26.23
N ALA A 164 -21.86 -27.74 25.93
CA ALA A 164 -22.04 -29.13 25.56
C ALA A 164 -22.60 -29.91 26.77
N PRO A 165 -23.52 -30.88 26.57
CA PRO A 165 -23.89 -31.78 27.63
C PRO A 165 -22.68 -32.65 27.99
N ASN A 166 -22.37 -32.62 29.27
CA ASN A 166 -21.41 -33.48 29.94
C ASN A 166 -21.70 -34.97 29.62
N VAL A 167 -20.76 -35.64 28.97
CA VAL A 167 -20.57 -37.09 29.13
C VAL A 167 -19.21 -37.30 29.76
N THR A 168 -19.27 -37.66 31.04
CA THR A 168 -18.17 -38.05 31.90
C THR A 168 -17.48 -39.34 31.43
N SER A 169 -16.15 -39.29 31.54
CA SER A 169 -15.27 -40.34 32.08
C SER A 169 -14.64 -41.41 31.14
N ALA A 170 -13.31 -41.34 31.14
CA ALA A 170 -12.31 -42.42 31.01
C ALA A 170 -12.09 -42.99 29.59
N MET A 171 -10.86 -43.24 29.10
CA MET A 171 -9.65 -43.70 29.79
C MET A 171 -8.35 -43.05 29.27
N ALA A 172 -7.36 -42.97 30.16
CA ALA A 172 -5.98 -42.63 29.84
C ALA A 172 -5.32 -43.74 29.02
N THR A 173 -4.62 -43.38 27.93
CA THR A 173 -3.60 -44.23 27.32
C THR A 173 -2.44 -43.35 26.92
N THR A 174 -1.32 -43.51 27.64
CA THR A 174 -0.05 -42.86 27.39
C THR A 174 0.54 -43.33 26.07
N ILE A 175 0.71 -42.42 25.11
CA ILE A 175 1.54 -42.65 23.92
C ILE A 175 2.79 -41.79 24.08
N SER A 176 3.92 -42.48 24.19
CA SER A 176 5.28 -41.97 24.19
C SER A 176 5.62 -41.33 22.84
N VAL A 177 6.01 -40.06 22.86
CA VAL A 177 6.60 -39.37 21.69
C VAL A 177 8.13 -39.55 21.74
N PRO A 178 8.79 -39.97 20.65
CA PRO A 178 10.24 -39.94 20.57
C PRO A 178 10.75 -38.51 20.36
N THR A 179 11.65 -38.07 21.24
CA THR A 179 12.43 -36.85 21.12
C THR A 179 13.50 -37.01 20.03
N THR A 180 13.30 -36.39 18.87
CA THR A 180 14.38 -36.16 17.91
C THR A 180 14.99 -34.78 18.13
N THR A 181 16.19 -34.78 18.69
CA THR A 181 17.08 -33.64 18.87
C THR A 181 17.60 -33.15 17.52
N VAL A 182 17.19 -31.96 17.09
CA VAL A 182 17.86 -31.23 16.01
C VAL A 182 19.08 -30.51 16.60
N LYS A 183 20.28 -30.98 16.24
CA LYS A 183 21.56 -30.32 16.52
C LYS A 183 21.61 -28.98 15.79
N SER A 184 21.55 -27.88 16.54
CA SER A 184 21.97 -26.56 16.06
C SER A 184 23.50 -26.50 16.11
N SER A 185 24.14 -26.54 14.94
CA SER A 185 25.58 -26.33 14.80
C SER A 185 25.88 -24.84 14.87
N ALA A 186 26.46 -24.42 15.98
CA ALA A 186 27.10 -23.11 16.12
C ALA A 186 28.33 -23.03 15.19
N MET A 187 28.41 -21.98 14.37
CA MET A 187 29.68 -21.54 13.76
C MET A 187 30.12 -20.27 14.50
N SER A 188 31.22 -20.41 15.22
CA SER A 188 31.86 -19.37 16.01
C SER A 188 33.15 -18.91 15.30
N MET A 189 33.39 -17.60 15.36
CA MET A 189 34.66 -16.87 15.20
C MET A 189 35.36 -16.81 13.83
N ALA A 190 35.49 -15.58 13.32
CA ALA A 190 36.77 -15.07 12.80
C ALA A 190 36.80 -13.54 12.87
N LEU A 191 37.52 -13.02 13.86
CA LEU A 191 38.00 -11.65 13.96
C LEU A 191 39.50 -11.69 13.64
N SER A 192 39.97 -11.04 12.58
CA SER A 192 41.28 -10.35 12.55
C SER A 192 41.64 -9.75 11.20
N ALA A 193 42.18 -8.53 11.30
CA ALA A 193 43.23 -7.90 10.50
C ALA A 193 42.95 -7.53 9.03
N PHE A 194 42.94 -6.22 8.75
CA PHE A 194 44.03 -5.62 7.96
C PHE A 194 44.21 -4.15 8.35
N VAL A 195 45.31 -3.88 9.05
CA VAL A 195 45.88 -2.56 9.27
C VAL A 195 46.82 -2.28 8.10
N ALA A 196 46.82 -1.02 7.64
CA ALA A 196 47.83 -0.36 6.80
C ALA A 196 48.01 -0.82 5.34
N PHE A 197 47.53 0.02 4.41
CA PHE A 197 48.35 0.46 3.27
C PHE A 197 48.26 1.97 3.14
N VAL A 198 49.43 2.60 3.13
CA VAL A 198 49.72 4.02 3.22
C VAL A 198 49.72 4.68 1.84
N ALA A 199 49.18 5.91 1.79
CA ALA A 199 49.47 7.07 0.94
C ALA A 199 50.12 6.92 -0.46
N LEU A 200 49.46 7.52 -1.47
CA LEU A 200 49.94 8.45 -2.54
C LEU A 200 48.82 8.49 -3.60
N VAL A 201 48.22 9.61 -4.01
CA VAL A 201 48.72 10.70 -4.88
C VAL A 201 47.78 11.90 -4.62
N ALA A 202 48.17 12.98 -3.93
CA ALA A 202 48.95 14.14 -4.39
C ALA A 202 48.26 15.02 -5.46
N ALA A 203 47.54 16.06 -5.01
CA ALA A 203 47.65 17.46 -5.47
C ALA A 203 46.74 18.35 -4.60
#